data_AF-A0A2V5QPB8-F1
#
_entry.id   AF-A0A2V5QPB8-F1
#
_cell.length_a   1.000
_cell.length_b   1.000
_cell.length_c   1.000
_cell.angle_alpha   90.00
_cell.angle_beta   90.00
_cell.angle_gamma   90.00
#
_symmetry.space_group_name_H-M   'P 1'
#
loop_
_entity.id
_entity.type
_entity.pdbx_description
1 polymer ?
#
loop_
_entity_poly.entity_id
_entity_poly.type
_entity_poly.pdbx_seq_one_letter_code
_entity_poly.pdbx_strand_id
1 'polypeptide(L)'
;TVSNLGGMGIDSFSAVINPPQGFILAVGKVTKVPVIDDCDQIVVGHRMSLTMSCDHRVIDGALGAEYLKELRHLLENPALLLV
;
A
#
# COMPACT_ATOMS: atom_id res chain seq x y z
N THR A 1 5.16 -0.33 11.57
CA THR A 1 3.89 0.25 12.07
C THR A 1 2.95 0.51 10.92
N VAL A 2 1.62 0.43 11.13
CA VAL A 2 0.60 0.78 10.12
C VAL A 2 -0.25 1.93 10.65
N SER A 3 -0.46 2.96 9.83
CA SER A 3 -1.31 4.11 10.12
C SER A 3 -2.39 4.21 9.04
N ASN A 4 -3.66 4.22 9.44
CA ASN A 4 -4.79 4.29 8.52
C ASN A 4 -5.54 5.62 8.70
N LEU A 5 -5.36 6.53 7.74
CA LEU A 5 -6.16 7.75 7.63
C LEU A 5 -7.17 7.67 6.47
N GLY A 6 -7.24 6.53 5.77
CA GLY A 6 -8.25 6.28 4.76
C GLY A 6 -9.67 6.30 5.33
N GLY A 7 -9.85 5.88 6.58
CA GLY A 7 -11.11 6.04 7.31
C GLY A 7 -11.52 7.51 7.54
N MET A 8 -10.57 8.44 7.45
CA MET A 8 -10.80 9.88 7.53
C MET A 8 -10.90 10.55 6.15
N GLY A 9 -10.95 9.77 5.06
CA GLY A 9 -11.10 10.27 3.69
C GLY A 9 -9.82 10.74 3.00
N ILE A 10 -8.65 10.55 3.64
CA ILE A 10 -7.35 10.96 3.10
C ILE A 10 -6.89 9.98 2.01
N ASP A 11 -6.55 10.49 0.82
CA ASP A 11 -6.13 9.67 -0.33
C ASP A 11 -4.72 9.09 -0.18
N SER A 12 -3.78 9.88 0.33
CA SER A 12 -2.41 9.48 0.63
C SER A 12 -1.78 10.45 1.63
N PHE A 13 -0.80 9.98 2.39
CA PHE A 13 -0.03 10.82 3.31
C PHE A 13 1.34 10.18 3.58
N SER A 14 2.30 11.00 3.96
CA SER A 14 3.62 10.54 4.41
C SER A 14 3.61 10.46 5.94
N ALA A 15 3.50 9.25 6.48
CA ALA A 15 3.56 9.05 7.92
C ALA A 15 4.99 9.30 8.46
N VAL A 16 5.11 9.86 9.66
CA VAL A 16 6.39 9.95 10.36
C VAL A 16 6.66 8.62 11.04
N ILE A 17 7.88 8.11 10.89
CA ILE A 17 8.32 6.87 11.54
C ILE A 17 8.20 7.05 13.04
N ASN A 18 7.61 6.06 13.73
CA ASN A 18 7.64 5.99 15.18
C ASN A 18 8.93 5.25 15.60
N PRO A 19 9.95 5.91 16.17
CA PRO A 19 11.13 5.19 16.64
C PRO A 19 10.75 4.19 17.74
N PRO A 20 11.41 3.02 17.84
CA PRO A 20 12.61 2.59 17.11
C PRO A 20 12.34 1.82 15.80
N GLN A 21 11.15 1.90 15.20
CA GLN A 21 10.88 1.15 13.96
C GLN A 21 11.69 1.68 12.76
N GLY A 22 12.03 0.80 11.81
CA GLY A 22 12.72 1.18 10.57
C GLY A 22 11.82 1.76 9.48
N PHE A 23 10.51 1.54 9.56
CA PHE A 23 9.53 2.10 8.62
C PHE A 23 8.11 2.14 9.20
N ILE A 24 7.26 2.92 8.53
CA ILE A 24 5.82 3.00 8.77
C ILE A 24 5.06 2.99 7.44
N LEU A 25 3.93 2.29 7.40
CA LEU A 25 3.02 2.25 6.26
C LEU A 25 1.81 3.17 6.53
N ALA A 26 1.52 4.04 5.58
CA ALA A 26 0.35 4.90 5.54
C ALA A 26 -0.68 4.35 4.56
N VAL A 27 -1.89 4.09 5.04
CA VAL A 27 -3.01 3.55 4.26
C VAL A 27 -4.00 4.68 3.95
N GLY A 28 -4.19 4.95 2.66
CA GLY A 28 -5.15 5.91 2.14
C GLY A 28 -6.56 5.34 2.00
N LYS A 29 -7.51 6.19 1.60
CA LYS A 29 -8.91 5.78 1.41
C LYS A 29 -9.06 4.82 0.24
N VAL A 30 -10.02 3.91 0.36
CA VAL A 30 -10.43 3.04 -0.74
C VAL A 30 -11.49 3.78 -1.56
N THR A 31 -11.27 3.92 -2.86
CA THR A 31 -12.23 4.55 -3.78
C THR A 31 -12.57 3.63 -4.94
N LYS A 32 -13.79 3.78 -5.47
CA LYS A 32 -14.22 3.12 -6.70
C LYS A 32 -13.76 3.96 -7.89
N VAL A 33 -13.01 3.34 -8.80
CA VAL A 33 -12.50 3.99 -10.02
C VAL A 33 -12.66 3.05 -11.21
N PRO A 34 -12.81 3.58 -12.45
CA PRO A 34 -12.75 2.74 -13.63
C PRO A 34 -11.34 2.13 -13.76
N VAL A 35 -11.28 0.82 -13.96
CA VAL A 35 -10.05 0.05 -14.21
C VAL A 35 -10.26 -0.85 -15.41
N ILE A 36 -9.17 -1.26 -16.05
CA ILE A 36 -9.18 -2.26 -17.12
C ILE A 36 -8.93 -3.61 -16.46
N ASP A 37 -9.79 -4.59 -16.74
CA ASP A 37 -9.62 -5.98 -16.29
C ASP A 37 -8.73 -6.80 -17.24
N ASP A 38 -8.50 -8.07 -16.89
CA ASP A 38 -7.68 -8.98 -17.70
C ASP A 38 -8.30 -9.32 -19.06
N CYS A 39 -9.57 -9.00 -19.28
CA CYS A 39 -10.27 -9.16 -20.56
C CYS A 39 -10.30 -7.87 -21.39
N ASP A 40 -9.49 -6.88 -21.03
CA ASP A 40 -9.45 -5.55 -21.65
C ASP A 40 -10.77 -4.76 -21.56
N GLN A 41 -11.60 -5.02 -20.54
CA GLN A 41 -12.87 -4.32 -20.31
C GLN A 41 -12.78 -3.26 -19.22
N ILE A 42 -13.50 -2.15 -19.40
CA ILE A 42 -13.63 -1.12 -18.35
C ILE A 42 -14.62 -1.62 -17.30
N VAL A 43 -14.13 -1.87 -16.10
CA VAL A 43 -14.91 -2.28 -14.94
C VAL A 43 -14.70 -1.34 -13.76
N VAL A 44 -15.59 -1.39 -12.76
CA VAL A 44 -15.39 -0.65 -11.51
C VAL A 44 -14.47 -1.44 -10.59
N GLY A 45 -13.29 -0.89 -10.30
CA GLY A 45 -12.32 -1.45 -9.36
C GLY A 45 -12.24 -0.64 -8.06
N HIS A 46 -11.85 -1.31 -6.97
CA HIS A 46 -11.48 -0.65 -5.72
C HIS A 46 -9.97 -0.37 -5.73
N ARG A 47 -9.58 0.89 -5.52
CA ARG A 47 -8.17 1.29 -5.42
C ARG A 47 -7.92 1.98 -4.09
N MET A 48 -6.72 1.80 -3.55
CA MET A 48 -6.21 2.55 -2.41
C MET A 48 -4.72 2.85 -2.62
N SER A 49 -4.23 3.88 -1.94
CA SER A 49 -2.80 4.19 -1.91
C SER A 49 -2.16 3.58 -0.66
N LEU A 50 -0.95 3.04 -0.82
CA LEU A 50 -0.05 2.67 0.28
C LEU A 50 1.24 3.48 0.14
N THR A 51 1.60 4.23 1.17
CA THR A 51 2.84 5.03 1.21
C THR A 51 3.75 4.50 2.32
N MET A 52 5.00 4.19 2.00
CA MET A 52 6.01 3.75 2.97
C MET A 52 6.99 4.87 3.26
N SER A 53 7.07 5.29 4.53
CA SER A 53 8.19 6.11 5.01
C SER A 53 9.21 5.18 5.67
N CYS A 54 10.47 5.26 5.25
CA CYS A 54 11.53 4.37 5.71
C CYS A 54 12.78 5.15 6.13
N ASP A 55 13.54 4.58 7.07
CA ASP A 55 14.86 5.05 7.41
C ASP A 55 15.86 4.59 6.34
N HIS A 56 16.25 5.51 5.46
CA HIS A 56 17.09 5.19 4.30
C HIS A 56 18.53 4.78 4.67
N ARG A 57 18.91 4.89 5.95
CA ARG A 57 20.19 4.36 6.46
C ARG A 57 20.21 2.84 6.53
N VAL A 58 19.03 2.20 6.60
CA VAL A 58 18.88 0.75 6.79
C VAL A 58 18.00 0.09 5.74
N ILE A 59 17.11 0.83 5.07
CA ILE A 59 16.26 0.33 3.99
C ILE A 59 16.51 1.20 2.76
N ASP A 60 17.05 0.61 1.69
CA ASP A 60 17.15 1.33 0.42
C ASP A 60 15.84 1.28 -0.39
N GLY A 61 15.79 2.07 -1.46
CA GLY A 61 14.60 2.17 -2.31
C GLY A 61 14.25 0.88 -3.05
N ALA A 62 15.22 0.02 -3.38
CA ALA A 62 14.97 -1.23 -4.09
C ALA A 62 14.28 -2.23 -3.15
N LEU A 63 14.83 -2.40 -1.94
CA LEU A 63 14.24 -3.24 -0.90
C LEU A 63 12.83 -2.76 -0.51
N GLY A 64 12.65 -1.45 -0.37
CA GLY A 64 11.33 -0.86 -0.10
C GLY A 64 10.32 -1.12 -1.22
N ALA A 65 10.75 -1.03 -2.48
CA ALA A 65 9.90 -1.30 -3.64
C ALA A 65 9.52 -2.79 -3.76
N GLU A 66 10.47 -3.70 -3.52
CA GLU A 66 10.20 -5.14 -3.48
C GLU A 66 9.19 -5.49 -2.39
N TYR A 67 9.37 -4.95 -1.18
CA TYR A 67 8.42 -5.14 -0.09
C TYR A 67 7.01 -4.66 -0.45
N LEU A 68 6.87 -3.46 -1.00
CA LEU A 68 5.56 -2.92 -1.41
C LEU A 68 4.93 -3.70 -2.57
N LYS A 69 5.74 -4.22 -3.49
CA LYS A 69 5.29 -5.08 -4.60
C LYS A 69 4.69 -6.38 -4.07
N GLU A 70 5.38 -7.06 -3.17
CA GLU A 70 4.88 -8.30 -2.57
C GLU A 70 3.66 -8.05 -1.68
N LEU A 71 3.68 -6.98 -0.88
CA LEU A 71 2.51 -6.59 -0.08
C LEU A 71 1.29 -6.33 -0.97
N ARG A 72 1.46 -5.59 -2.08
CA ARG A 72 0.40 -5.38 -3.07
C ARG A 72 -0.10 -6.71 -3.62
N HIS A 73 0.80 -7.60 -4.02
CA HIS A 73 0.44 -8.89 -4.60
C HIS A 73 -0.42 -9.73 -3.65
N LEU A 74 -0.04 -9.80 -2.37
CA LEU A 74 -0.78 -10.51 -1.32
C LEU A 74 -2.15 -9.87 -1.04
N LEU A 75 -2.23 -8.53 -1.02
CA LEU A 75 -3.49 -7.82 -0.78
C LEU A 75 -4.46 -7.94 -1.97
N GLU A 76 -3.95 -7.96 -3.19
CA GLU A 76 -4.75 -8.19 -4.41
C GLU A 76 -5.14 -9.68 -4.56
N ASN A 77 -4.41 -10.60 -3.92
CA ASN A 77 -4.63 -12.06 -3.98
C ASN A 77 -4.62 -12.70 -2.57
N PRO A 78 -5.61 -12.41 -1.71
CA PRO A 78 -5.57 -12.80 -0.29
C PRO A 78 -5.53 -14.31 -0.04
N ALA A 79 -5.91 -15.14 -1.01
CA ALA A 79 -5.77 -16.60 -0.91
C ALA A 79 -4.32 -17.05 -0.74
N LEU A 80 -3.34 -16.28 -1.24
CA LEU A 80 -1.91 -16.56 -1.09
C LEU A 80 -1.42 -16.44 0.37
N LEU A 81 -2.19 -15.79 1.25
CA LEU A 81 -1.86 -15.70 2.68
C LEU A 81 -2.24 -16.97 3.47
N LEU A 82 -2.98 -17.89 2.86
CA LEU A 82 -3.53 -19.08 3.53
C LEU A 82 -2.69 -20.35 3.30
N VAL A 83 -1.61 -20.27 2.54
CA VAL A 83 -0.82 -21.43 2.07
C VAL A 83 0.61 -21.33 2.57
#